data_AF-A0A3P1B629-F1
#
_entry.id   AF-A0A3P1B629-F1
#
_cell.length_a   1.000
_cell.length_b   1.000
_cell.length_c   1.000
_cell.angle_alpha   90.00
_cell.angle_beta   90.00
_cell.angle_gamma   90.00
#
_symmetry.space_group_name_H-M   'P 1'
#
loop_
_entity.id
_entity.type
_entity.pdbx_description
1 polymer ?
#
loop_
_entity_poly.entity_id
_entity_poly.type
_entity_poly.pdbx_seq_one_letter_code
_entity_poly.pdbx_strand_id
1 'polypeptide(L)' 'MNSAELKLNLINKITQITDVVQLKELLQLLQFQSDDTVYYTNEDEKKAVLEGRNQVKNGEILSHTEVENEMNKWLSK' A
#
# COMPACT_ATOMS: atom_id res chain seq x y z
N MET A 1 3.85 -25.25 -15.16
CA MET A 1 5.04 -24.49 -15.57
C MET A 1 6.09 -24.62 -14.48
N ASN A 2 7.33 -24.93 -14.85
CA ASN A 2 8.46 -24.85 -13.94
C ASN A 2 9.00 -23.40 -13.84
N SER A 3 9.91 -23.13 -12.90
CA SER A 3 10.46 -21.78 -12.69
C SER A 3 11.14 -21.22 -13.94
N ALA A 4 11.81 -22.05 -14.75
CA ALA A 4 12.48 -21.61 -15.96
C ALA A 4 11.48 -21.20 -17.06
N GLU A 5 10.42 -21.99 -17.25
CA GLU A 5 9.33 -21.68 -18.19
C GLU A 5 8.63 -20.37 -17.80
N LEU A 6 8.42 -20.14 -16.50
CA LEU A 6 7.77 -18.92 -16.01
C LEU A 6 8.64 -17.68 -16.27
N LYS A 7 9.95 -17.77 -16.02
CA LYS A 7 10.90 -16.70 -16.32
C LYS A 7 10.90 -16.33 -17.80
N LEU A 8 10.95 -17.34 -18.68
CA LEU A 8 10.91 -17.13 -20.13
C LEU A 8 9.61 -16.46 -20.58
N ASN A 9 8.46 -16.88 -20.04
CA ASN A 9 7.17 -16.28 -20.37
C ASN A 9 7.11 -14.79 -19.95
N LEU A 10 7.60 -14.47 -18.75
CA LEU A 10 7.67 -13.11 -18.24
C LEU A 10 8.56 -12.22 -19.11
N ILE A 11 9.76 -12.68 -19.46
CA ILE A 11 10.67 -11.95 -20.35
C ILE A 11 9.98 -11.66 -21.69
N ASN A 12 9.38 -12.67 -22.31
CA ASN A 12 8.70 -12.51 -23.59
C ASN A 12 7.54 -11.50 -23.50
N LYS A 13 6.74 -11.54 -22.44
CA LYS A 13 5.68 -10.53 -22.22
C LYS A 13 6.24 -9.13 -22.06
N ILE A 14 7.29 -8.95 -21.26
CA ILE A 14 7.93 -7.64 -21.04
C ILE A 14 8.45 -7.07 -22.37
N THR A 15 9.08 -7.89 -23.21
CA THR A 15 9.60 -7.44 -24.52
C THR A 15 8.53 -6.99 -25.50
N GLN A 16 7.26 -7.36 -25.27
CA GLN A 16 6.13 -6.95 -26.11
C GLN A 16 5.48 -5.64 -25.63
N ILE A 17 5.80 -5.16 -24.42
CA ILE A 17 5.28 -3.90 -23.89
C ILE A 17 6.05 -2.74 -24.54
N THR A 18 5.33 -1.89 -25.26
CA THR A 18 5.89 -0.69 -25.91
C THR A 18 5.65 0.57 -25.11
N ASP A 19 4.67 0.56 -24.22
CA ASP A 19 4.32 1.69 -23.36
C ASP A 19 5.30 1.79 -22.18
N VAL A 20 6.05 2.88 -22.15
CA VAL A 20 7.04 3.16 -21.09
C VAL A 20 6.39 3.33 -19.71
N VAL A 21 5.13 3.77 -19.64
CA VAL A 21 4.41 3.92 -18.37
C VAL A 21 4.13 2.54 -17.77
N GLN A 22 3.62 1.61 -18.56
CA GLN A 22 3.38 0.23 -18.13
C GLN A 22 4.68 -0.48 -17.70
N LEU A 23 5.79 -0.24 -18.40
CA LEU A 23 7.10 -0.77 -18.00
C LEU A 23 7.56 -0.23 -16.65
N LYS A 24 7.35 1.07 -16.39
CA LYS A 24 7.70 1.69 -15.10
C LYS A 24 6.85 1.14 -13.95
N GLU A 25 5.55 1.00 -14.15
CA GLU A 25 4.64 0.46 -13.15
C GLU A 25 4.98 -0.99 -12.81
N LEU A 26 5.24 -1.82 -13.84
CA LEU A 26 5.66 -3.21 -13.64
C LEU A 26 6.99 -3.31 -12.88
N LEU A 27 7.96 -2.47 -13.22
CA LEU A 27 9.25 -2.42 -12.52
C LEU A 27 9.06 -2.01 -11.06
N GLN A 28 8.24 -0.99 -10.80
CA GLN A 28 7.95 -0.53 -9.44
C GLN A 28 7.25 -1.61 -8.61
N LEU A 29 6.31 -2.34 -9.21
CA LEU A 29 5.63 -3.46 -8.55
C LEU A 29 6.61 -4.57 -8.18
N LEU A 30 7.49 -4.96 -9.10
CA LEU A 30 8.51 -5.99 -8.85
C LEU A 30 9.49 -5.56 -7.77
N GLN A 31 9.92 -4.28 -7.79
CA GLN A 31 10.77 -3.71 -6.75
C GLN A 31 10.09 -3.73 -5.40
N PHE A 32 8.84 -3.27 -5.31
CA PHE A 32 8.05 -3.27 -4.08
C PHE A 32 7.89 -4.68 -3.48
N GLN A 33 7.58 -5.69 -4.31
CA GLN A 33 7.44 -7.07 -3.83
C GLN A 33 8.76 -7.72 -3.42
N SER A 34 9.88 -7.24 -3.97
CA SER A 34 11.23 -7.73 -3.65
C SER A 34 11.90 -6.89 -2.56
N ASP A 35 11.23 -5.82 -2.11
CA ASP A 35 11.74 -4.92 -1.10
C ASP A 35 11.53 -5.54 0.28
N ASP A 36 12.53 -6.27 0.74
CA ASP A 36 12.60 -6.82 2.10
C ASP A 36 13.11 -5.77 3.11
N THR A 37 13.23 -4.49 2.70
CA THR A 37 13.68 -3.45 3.63
C THR A 37 12.59 -3.17 4.66
N VAL A 38 13.04 -3.01 5.92
CA VAL A 38 12.15 -2.59 6.99
C VAL A 38 11.69 -1.17 6.68
N TYR A 39 10.39 -0.98 6.45
CA TYR A 39 9.82 0.35 6.29
C TYR A 39 9.94 1.11 7.61
N TYR A 40 10.78 2.15 7.63
CA TYR A 40 10.89 3.06 8.76
C TYR A 40 9.93 4.22 8.58
N THR A 41 9.03 4.39 9.55
CA THR A 41 8.15 5.56 9.56
C THR A 41 8.97 6.85 9.67
N ASN A 42 8.53 7.88 8.95
CA ASN A 42 9.08 9.21 9.10
C ASN A 42 8.58 9.87 10.40
N GLU A 43 9.11 11.05 10.74
CA GLU A 43 8.78 11.72 11.99
C GLU A 43 7.29 12.12 12.11
N ASP A 44 6.64 12.46 11.00
CA ASP A 44 5.24 12.84 11.01
C ASP A 44 4.33 11.62 11.17
N GLU A 45 4.67 10.50 10.54
CA GLU A 45 4.00 9.21 10.74
C GLU A 45 4.16 8.71 12.18
N LYS A 46 5.36 8.84 12.76
CA LYS A 46 5.58 8.49 14.17
C LYS A 46 4.71 9.33 15.11
N LYS A 47 4.57 10.63 14.83
CA LYS A 47 3.68 11.52 15.61
C LYS A 47 2.22 11.09 15.48
N ALA A 48 1.75 10.79 14.26
CA ALA A 48 0.38 10.32 14.04
C ALA A 48 0.10 9.00 14.79
N VAL A 49 1.03 8.04 14.76
CA VAL A 49 0.92 6.79 15.53
C VAL A 49 0.91 7.06 17.04
N LEU A 50 1.75 7.99 17.51
CA LEU A 50 1.80 8.37 18.92
C LEU A 50 0.49 9.03 19.38
N GLU A 51 -0.09 9.90 18.54
CA GLU A 51 -1.38 10.53 18.76
C GLU A 51 -2.48 9.47 18.92
N GLY A 52 -2.59 8.53 17.97
CA GLY A 52 -3.59 7.45 18.04
C GLY A 52 -3.43 6.58 19.30
N ARG A 53 -2.19 6.30 19.72
CA ARG A 53 -1.91 5.58 20.99
C ARG A 53 -2.38 6.37 22.21
N ASN A 54 -2.20 7.68 22.22
CA ASN A 54 -2.65 8.55 23.31
C ASN A 54 -4.19 8.65 23.33
N GLN A 55 -4.84 8.75 22.17
CA GLN A 55 -6.30 8.75 22.05
C GLN A 55 -6.90 7.48 22.66
N VAL A 56 -6.37 6.30 22.30
CA VAL A 56 -6.80 5.02 22.90
C VAL A 56 -6.58 5.02 24.42
N LYS A 57 -5.43 5.50 24.90
CA LYS A 57 -5.12 5.57 26.33
C LYS A 57 -6.08 6.50 27.09
N ASN A 58 -6.49 7.60 26.48
CA ASN A 58 -7.39 8.59 27.05
C ASN A 58 -8.88 8.19 26.93
N GLY A 59 -9.19 7.10 26.23
CA GLY A 59 -10.57 6.69 25.96
C GLY A 59 -11.25 7.51 24.86
N GLU A 60 -10.47 8.23 24.04
CA GLU A 60 -10.94 8.96 22.86
C GLU A 60 -11.19 7.96 21.72
N ILE A 61 -12.17 7.08 21.94
CA ILE A 61 -12.57 6.03 21.00
C ILE A 61 -13.92 6.38 20.37
N LEU A 62 -14.13 5.94 19.13
CA LEU A 62 -15.41 6.00 18.46
C LEU A 62 -16.05 4.62 18.46
N SER A 63 -17.35 4.58 18.74
CA SER A 63 -18.15 3.38 18.54
C SER A 63 -18.30 3.07 17.05
N HIS A 64 -18.61 1.82 16.75
CA HIS A 64 -18.88 1.37 15.37
C HIS A 64 -19.90 2.27 14.65
N THR A 65 -21.00 2.62 15.32
CA THR A 65 -22.06 3.48 14.76
C THR A 65 -21.58 4.90 14.48
N GLU A 66 -20.72 5.46 15.34
CA GLU A 66 -20.14 6.79 15.11
C GLU A 66 -19.22 6.78 13.88
N VAL A 67 -18.38 5.74 13.74
CA VAL A 67 -17.50 5.56 12.57
C VAL A 67 -18.31 5.41 11.28
N GLU A 68 -19.38 4.60 11.28
CA GLU A 68 -20.26 4.46 10.11
C GLU A 68 -20.94 5.76 9.71
N ASN A 69 -21.41 6.54 10.68
CA ASN A 69 -22.03 7.84 10.41
C ASN A 69 -21.04 8.84 9.80
N GLU A 70 -19.78 8.83 10.23
CA GLU A 70 -18.75 9.68 9.63
C GLU A 70 -18.38 9.24 8.21
N MET A 71 -18.21 7.94 7.97
CA MET A 71 -17.95 7.42 6.64
C MET A 71 -19.06 7.79 5.65
N ASN A 72 -20.32 7.66 6.05
CA ASN A 72 -21.46 8.02 5.22
C ASN A 72 -21.45 9.52 4.86
N LYS A 73 -21.10 10.41 5.81
CA LYS A 73 -20.98 11.85 5.56
C LYS A 73 -19.88 12.18 4.56
N TRP A 74 -18.78 11.42 4.56
CA TRP A 74 -17.69 11.62 3.60
C TRP A 74 -18.06 11.15 2.20
N LEU A 75 -18.76 10.01 2.09
CA LEU A 75 -19.22 9.47 0.81
C LEU A 75 -20.33 10.29 0.16
N SER A 76 -21.08 11.06 0.95
CA SER A 76 -22.14 11.95 0.45
C SER A 76 -21.67 13.37 0.10
N LYS A 77 -20.36 13.65 0.18
CA LYS A 77 -19.77 14.91 -0.29
C LYS A 77 -19.33 14.80 -1.74
#